data_AF-A0A945VVW5-F1
#
_entry.id   AF-A0A945VVW5-F1
#
_cell.length_a   1.000
_cell.length_b   1.000
_cell.length_c   1.000
_cell.angle_alpha   90.00
_cell.angle_beta   90.00
_cell.angle_gamma   90.00
#
_symmetry.space_group_name_H-M   'P 1'
#
loop_
_entity.id
_entity.type
_entity.pdbx_description
1 polymer ?
#
loop_
_entity_poly.entity_id
_entity_poly.type
_entity_poly.pdbx_seq_one_letter_code
_entity_poly.pdbx_strand_id
1 'polypeptide(L)'
;MKSLMYKIILSLTLIVIVQIHFIAVERAYGEDRTTNTTPPTKPDPFLRPESKGNHISESDILFTIDEADRESTVKKKSKSEVTQDLISEYLKKGKKYEARNILSDHYFKETDNKKKSEIKKKLDELNKVLVFSRTPSPDAVFYKVKAGDSLVKIAKKFNINYAFIMRINNKPRTLIKIGERLKIVKGELSLLVDKSDYTLTILLNGHYIKQYPVGIGKSDKTPVGVFTVDN
;
A
#
# COMPACT_ATOMS: atom_id res chain seq x y z
N MET A 1 23.56 11.82 -2.58
CA MET A 1 22.55 11.38 -3.57
C MET A 1 21.18 11.65 -2.97
N LYS A 2 20.41 12.56 -3.57
CA LYS A 2 19.08 12.95 -3.06
C LYS A 2 18.10 11.81 -3.34
N SER A 3 17.51 11.24 -2.30
CA SER A 3 16.46 10.22 -2.37
C SER A 3 15.19 10.87 -2.92
N LEU A 4 14.81 10.56 -4.17
CA LEU A 4 13.55 11.03 -4.75
C LEU A 4 12.43 10.02 -4.41
N MET A 5 11.86 10.20 -3.23
CA MET A 5 10.70 9.44 -2.74
C MET A 5 9.40 10.17 -3.09
N TYR A 6 8.43 9.51 -3.72
CA TYR A 6 7.18 10.15 -4.16
C TYR A 6 5.91 9.52 -3.58
N LYS A 7 5.19 10.23 -2.71
CA LYS A 7 3.91 9.80 -2.15
C LYS A 7 2.80 9.99 -3.19
N ILE A 8 2.32 8.93 -3.81
CA ILE A 8 1.14 8.92 -4.70
C ILE A 8 -0.09 8.64 -3.83
N ILE A 9 -1.27 9.14 -4.15
CA ILE A 9 -2.53 8.80 -3.43
C ILE A 9 -3.31 7.81 -4.32
N LEU A 10 -3.78 6.69 -3.77
CA LEU A 10 -4.42 5.54 -4.42
C LEU A 10 -5.86 5.50 -3.98
N SER A 11 -6.72 4.93 -4.81
CA SER A 11 -7.93 4.32 -4.29
C SER A 11 -7.69 2.83 -4.03
N LEU A 12 -8.42 2.26 -3.06
CA LEU A 12 -8.23 0.95 -2.42
C LEU A 12 -8.30 -0.29 -3.35
N THR A 13 -8.28 -0.06 -4.66
CA THR A 13 -8.58 -1.00 -5.72
C THR A 13 -7.37 -1.77 -6.24
N LEU A 14 -6.14 -1.27 -6.02
CA LEU A 14 -4.94 -1.78 -6.73
C LEU A 14 -4.17 -2.91 -6.03
N ILE A 15 -4.42 -3.21 -4.75
CA ILE A 15 -3.64 -4.22 -3.99
C ILE A 15 -3.91 -5.68 -4.44
N VAL A 16 -4.93 -5.91 -5.29
CA VAL A 16 -5.35 -7.28 -5.64
C VAL A 16 -4.49 -7.92 -6.74
N ILE A 17 -3.80 -7.13 -7.56
CA ILE A 17 -3.12 -7.66 -8.77
C ILE A 17 -1.87 -8.50 -8.43
N VAL A 18 -1.19 -8.20 -7.33
CA VAL A 18 0.16 -8.76 -7.12
C VAL A 18 0.19 -9.98 -6.21
N GLN A 19 -0.96 -10.43 -5.69
CA GLN A 19 -1.03 -11.65 -4.87
C GLN A 19 -1.55 -12.88 -5.64
N ILE A 20 -2.04 -12.72 -6.86
CA ILE A 20 -2.52 -13.83 -7.69
C ILE A 20 -1.36 -14.50 -8.48
N HIS A 21 -0.24 -13.79 -8.70
CA HIS A 21 0.91 -14.35 -9.43
C HIS A 21 1.81 -15.30 -8.61
N PHE A 22 1.68 -15.36 -7.28
CA PHE A 22 2.65 -16.10 -6.45
C PHE A 22 2.34 -17.61 -6.26
N ILE A 23 1.17 -18.10 -6.69
CA ILE A 23 0.80 -19.52 -6.49
C ILE A 23 0.98 -20.37 -7.77
N ALA A 24 1.27 -19.76 -8.92
CA ALA A 24 1.42 -20.51 -10.18
C ALA A 24 2.89 -20.78 -10.60
N VAL A 25 3.88 -20.20 -9.91
CA VAL A 25 5.29 -20.21 -10.39
C VAL A 25 6.07 -21.46 -9.98
N GLU A 26 5.69 -22.19 -8.93
CA GLU A 26 6.46 -23.35 -8.44
C GLU A 26 6.27 -24.67 -9.20
N ARG A 27 5.49 -24.72 -10.30
CA ARG A 27 5.33 -25.96 -11.09
C ARG A 27 5.78 -25.91 -12.54
N ALA A 28 6.40 -24.82 -13.00
CA ALA A 28 6.62 -24.62 -14.44
C ALA A 28 8.07 -24.50 -14.91
N TYR A 29 9.08 -24.48 -14.02
CA TYR A 29 10.47 -24.33 -14.47
C TYR A 29 11.36 -25.44 -13.90
N GLY A 30 11.58 -26.44 -14.75
CA GLY A 30 12.72 -27.34 -14.63
C GLY A 30 14.04 -26.59 -14.84
N GLU A 31 15.10 -27.19 -14.32
CA GLU A 31 16.49 -26.80 -14.60
C GLU A 31 16.71 -26.76 -16.12
N ASP A 32 17.18 -25.63 -16.68
CA ASP A 32 18.54 -25.49 -17.26
C ASP A 32 18.73 -24.18 -18.07
N ARG A 33 19.97 -23.66 -17.98
CA ARG A 33 20.79 -22.90 -18.97
C ARG A 33 20.22 -21.77 -19.87
N THR A 34 20.75 -20.57 -19.60
CA THR A 34 21.31 -19.53 -20.50
C THR A 34 20.66 -19.17 -21.87
N THR A 35 20.50 -17.84 -22.04
CA THR A 35 20.39 -17.00 -23.26
C THR A 35 19.16 -17.18 -24.17
N ASN A 36 18.25 -16.19 -24.17
CA ASN A 36 17.84 -15.38 -25.34
C ASN A 36 16.58 -14.53 -25.03
N THR A 37 16.44 -13.43 -25.78
CA THR A 37 15.47 -12.32 -25.69
C THR A 37 14.00 -12.73 -25.55
N THR A 38 13.28 -12.09 -24.61
CA THR A 38 11.84 -12.30 -24.37
C THR A 38 10.96 -11.62 -25.44
N PRO A 39 9.86 -12.24 -25.92
CA PRO A 39 8.95 -11.63 -26.89
C PRO A 39 8.04 -10.56 -26.26
N PRO A 40 7.51 -9.58 -27.03
CA PRO A 40 6.63 -8.56 -26.51
C PRO A 40 5.26 -9.12 -26.09
N THR A 41 4.84 -8.79 -24.87
CA THR A 41 3.54 -9.16 -24.32
C THR A 41 2.42 -8.34 -24.96
N LYS A 42 1.34 -9.01 -25.39
CA LYS A 42 0.15 -8.39 -26.00
C LYS A 42 -0.64 -7.61 -24.92
N PRO A 43 -1.16 -6.40 -25.21
CA PRO A 43 -1.90 -5.60 -24.22
C PRO A 43 -3.22 -6.25 -23.81
N ASP A 44 -3.56 -6.10 -22.53
CA ASP A 44 -4.80 -6.60 -21.90
C ASP A 44 -6.04 -5.94 -22.55
N PRO A 45 -6.98 -6.73 -23.11
CA PRO A 45 -8.15 -6.22 -23.82
C PRO A 45 -9.14 -5.42 -22.95
N PHE A 46 -8.95 -5.39 -21.63
CA PHE A 46 -9.85 -4.69 -20.69
C PHE A 46 -9.33 -3.33 -20.21
N LEU A 47 -8.13 -2.90 -20.61
CA LEU A 47 -7.61 -1.57 -20.34
C LEU A 47 -7.89 -0.65 -21.55
N ARG A 48 -8.90 0.22 -21.44
CA ARG A 48 -9.09 1.34 -22.39
C ARG A 48 -8.98 2.66 -21.62
N PRO A 49 -8.07 3.58 -21.98
CA PRO A 49 -8.02 4.90 -21.38
C PRO A 49 -9.02 5.83 -22.10
N GLU A 50 -9.93 6.44 -21.34
CA GLU A 50 -10.60 7.67 -21.77
C GLU A 50 -9.97 8.86 -21.03
N SER A 51 -9.63 9.91 -21.77
CA SER A 51 -8.87 11.08 -21.31
C SER A 51 -9.78 12.21 -20.80
N LYS A 52 -9.28 13.03 -19.88
CA LYS A 52 -8.93 14.47 -20.08
C LYS A 52 -8.39 15.06 -18.77
N GLY A 53 -7.16 15.56 -18.81
CA GLY A 53 -6.46 16.09 -17.64
C GLY A 53 -6.81 17.53 -17.28
N ASN A 54 -6.39 17.93 -16.09
CA ASN A 54 -6.11 19.31 -15.69
C ASN A 54 -4.85 19.29 -14.81
N HIS A 55 -3.80 19.98 -15.23
CA HIS A 55 -2.54 20.14 -14.49
C HIS A 55 -2.65 21.34 -13.55
N ILE A 56 -2.15 21.20 -12.32
CA ILE A 56 -1.97 22.30 -11.36
C ILE A 56 -0.47 22.44 -11.13
N SER A 57 0.07 23.67 -11.22
CA SER A 57 1.51 23.96 -11.17
C SER A 57 2.10 23.89 -9.76
N GLU A 58 3.38 23.54 -9.68
CA GLU A 58 4.18 23.33 -8.44
C GLU A 58 4.26 24.56 -7.50
N SER A 59 3.86 25.74 -7.93
CA SER A 59 3.95 26.99 -7.15
C SER A 59 2.95 27.09 -6.00
N ASP A 60 1.86 26.35 -6.04
CA ASP A 60 0.70 26.61 -5.16
C ASP A 60 0.70 25.75 -3.88
N ILE A 61 1.75 24.92 -3.67
CA ILE A 61 1.85 23.99 -2.52
C ILE A 61 2.83 24.49 -1.45
N LEU A 62 3.51 25.63 -1.66
CA LEU A 62 4.37 26.21 -0.63
C LEU A 62 3.53 26.96 0.43
N PHE A 63 2.91 26.22 1.35
CA PHE A 63 2.53 26.74 2.66
C PHE A 63 3.20 25.92 3.78
N THR A 64 4.29 26.54 4.26
CA THR A 64 4.67 26.63 5.67
C THR A 64 5.25 25.39 6.35
N ILE A 65 6.54 25.15 6.10
CA ILE A 65 7.43 24.68 7.16
C ILE A 65 8.69 25.53 7.06
N ASP A 66 8.68 26.69 7.73
CA ASP A 66 9.90 27.25 8.30
C ASP A 66 9.56 28.06 9.56
N GLU A 67 10.31 27.70 10.62
CA GLU A 67 10.79 28.51 11.73
C GLU A 67 9.99 28.71 13.06
N ALA A 68 10.78 28.57 14.14
CA ALA A 68 10.57 28.85 15.58
C ALA A 68 9.75 27.81 16.39
N ASP A 69 10.19 27.28 17.55
CA ASP A 69 11.25 27.68 18.48
C ASP A 69 11.74 26.50 19.37
N ARG A 70 13.06 26.48 19.59
CA ARG A 70 13.86 26.29 20.82
C ARG A 70 13.74 25.06 21.74
N GLU A 71 14.95 24.71 22.20
CA GLU A 71 15.39 23.57 23.00
C GLU A 71 14.73 23.44 24.38
N SER A 72 14.62 22.19 24.85
CA SER A 72 15.02 21.87 26.21
C SER A 72 15.67 20.48 26.28
N THR A 73 16.84 20.45 26.91
CA THR A 73 17.79 19.35 27.07
C THR A 73 17.26 18.21 27.94
N VAL A 74 17.18 16.98 27.40
CA VAL A 74 17.14 15.73 28.19
C VAL A 74 18.06 14.68 27.56
N LYS A 75 18.84 14.01 28.43
CA LYS A 75 19.98 13.11 28.18
C LYS A 75 19.73 12.05 27.09
N LYS A 76 20.72 11.93 26.20
CA LYS A 76 20.79 11.10 24.99
C LYS A 76 21.02 9.60 25.33
N LYS A 77 19.92 8.87 25.60
CA LYS A 77 19.83 7.43 25.24
C LYS A 77 19.48 7.37 23.75
N SER A 78 20.09 6.50 22.95
CA SER A 78 20.02 6.59 21.48
C SER A 78 18.56 6.51 20.99
N LYS A 79 18.09 7.50 20.21
CA LYS A 79 16.70 7.64 19.75
C LYS A 79 16.18 6.41 18.98
N SER A 80 17.08 5.64 18.38
CA SER A 80 16.80 4.37 17.71
C SER A 80 16.48 3.23 18.68
N GLU A 81 17.19 3.11 19.80
CA GLU A 81 16.92 2.08 20.83
C GLU A 81 15.54 2.29 21.46
N VAL A 82 15.23 3.54 21.83
CA VAL A 82 13.93 3.91 22.41
C VAL A 82 12.77 3.55 21.47
N THR A 83 12.97 3.66 20.15
CA THR A 83 11.96 3.33 19.15
C THR A 83 11.77 1.82 19.00
N GLN A 84 12.86 1.05 19.00
CA GLN A 84 12.79 -0.42 18.92
C GLN A 84 12.18 -1.03 20.19
N ASP A 85 12.54 -0.50 21.36
CA ASP A 85 11.96 -0.90 22.65
C ASP A 85 10.45 -0.65 22.65
N LEU A 86 10.00 0.51 22.19
CA LEU A 86 8.58 0.88 22.09
C LEU A 86 7.80 -0.01 21.12
N ILE A 87 8.37 -0.34 19.95
CA ILE A 87 7.76 -1.30 19.02
C ILE A 87 7.61 -2.66 19.70
N SER A 88 8.65 -3.14 20.38
CA SER A 88 8.62 -4.43 21.07
C SER A 88 7.57 -4.45 22.19
N GLU A 89 7.42 -3.34 22.91
CA GLU A 89 6.42 -3.15 23.95
C GLU A 89 5.01 -3.20 23.37
N TYR A 90 4.75 -2.48 22.27
CA TYR A 90 3.44 -2.51 21.62
C TYR A 90 3.08 -3.88 21.08
N LEU A 91 4.05 -4.61 20.52
CA LEU A 91 3.82 -5.98 20.08
C LEU A 91 3.47 -6.91 21.27
N LYS A 92 4.18 -6.79 22.40
CA LYS A 92 3.88 -7.53 23.64
C LYS A 92 2.49 -7.18 24.19
N LYS A 93 2.10 -5.91 24.14
CA LYS A 93 0.79 -5.42 24.59
C LYS A 93 -0.35 -5.64 23.58
N GLY A 94 -0.09 -6.29 22.44
CA GLY A 94 -1.09 -6.53 21.40
C GLY A 94 -1.52 -5.30 20.60
N LYS A 95 -0.84 -4.16 20.79
CA LYS A 95 -1.06 -2.87 20.09
C LYS A 95 -0.44 -2.88 18.69
N LYS A 96 -0.93 -3.80 17.85
CA LYS A 96 -0.41 -4.06 16.50
C LYS A 96 -0.53 -2.85 15.58
N TYR A 97 -1.61 -2.08 15.73
CA TYR A 97 -1.90 -0.91 14.90
C TYR A 97 -0.82 0.18 15.10
N GLU A 98 -0.53 0.51 16.35
CA GLU A 98 0.46 1.51 16.75
C GLU A 98 1.88 1.06 16.39
N ALA A 99 2.20 -0.21 16.64
CA ALA A 99 3.45 -0.81 16.20
C ALA A 99 3.65 -0.67 14.68
N ARG A 100 2.60 -0.94 13.89
CA ARG A 100 2.63 -0.80 12.43
C ARG A 100 2.85 0.63 11.97
N ASN A 101 2.23 1.63 12.61
CA ASN A 101 2.41 3.04 12.24
C ASN A 101 3.86 3.48 12.44
N ILE A 102 4.42 3.23 13.63
CA ILE A 102 5.81 3.60 13.95
C ILE A 102 6.79 2.87 13.04
N LEU A 103 6.56 1.59 12.79
CA LEU A 103 7.41 0.79 11.93
C LEU A 103 7.36 1.28 10.47
N SER A 104 6.20 1.75 10.01
CA SER A 104 6.06 2.39 8.69
C SER A 104 6.85 3.70 8.61
N ASP A 105 6.78 4.54 9.64
CA ASP A 105 7.54 5.79 9.65
C ASP A 105 9.05 5.51 9.66
N HIS A 106 9.48 4.45 10.35
CA HIS A 106 10.87 3.99 10.33
C HIS A 106 11.27 3.44 8.95
N TYR A 107 10.38 2.73 8.25
CA TYR A 107 10.63 2.22 6.89
C TYR A 107 11.00 3.34 5.91
N PHE A 108 10.31 4.48 5.98
CA PHE A 108 10.57 5.62 5.08
C PHE A 108 11.81 6.44 5.47
N LYS A 109 12.24 6.37 6.74
CA LYS A 109 13.45 7.06 7.22
C LYS A 109 14.71 6.22 7.08
N GLU A 110 14.58 4.90 6.96
CA GLU A 110 15.70 3.97 6.89
C GLU A 110 16.39 4.02 5.52
N THR A 111 17.71 4.21 5.56
CA THR A 111 18.58 4.27 4.36
C THR A 111 19.29 2.94 4.10
N ASP A 112 19.48 2.10 5.11
CA ASP A 112 20.13 0.80 4.97
C ASP A 112 19.14 -0.23 4.37
N ASN A 113 19.46 -0.74 3.18
CA ASN A 113 18.63 -1.70 2.46
C ASN A 113 18.38 -3.01 3.24
N LYS A 114 19.35 -3.49 4.02
CA LYS A 114 19.19 -4.71 4.82
C LYS A 114 18.15 -4.49 5.92
N LYS A 115 18.30 -3.40 6.68
CA LYS A 115 17.33 -3.02 7.73
C LYS A 115 15.96 -2.71 7.15
N LYS A 116 15.90 -1.99 6.03
CA LYS A 116 14.66 -1.68 5.31
C LYS A 116 13.91 -2.95 4.90
N SER A 117 14.63 -3.99 4.45
CA SER A 117 14.06 -5.31 4.15
C SER A 117 13.51 -6.02 5.38
N GLU A 118 14.22 -5.98 6.51
CA GLU A 118 13.73 -6.56 7.78
C GLU A 118 12.47 -5.85 8.29
N ILE A 119 12.46 -4.52 8.24
CA ILE A 119 11.30 -3.68 8.58
C ILE A 119 10.12 -4.03 7.68
N LYS A 120 10.35 -4.14 6.37
CA LYS A 120 9.33 -4.52 5.39
C LYS A 120 8.71 -5.88 5.71
N LYS A 121 9.51 -6.89 6.07
CA LYS A 121 9.01 -8.21 6.46
C LYS A 121 8.07 -8.12 7.66
N LYS A 122 8.47 -7.37 8.70
CA LYS A 122 7.64 -7.13 9.89
C LYS A 122 6.34 -6.38 9.54
N LEU A 123 6.39 -5.38 8.67
CA LEU A 123 5.21 -4.67 8.17
C LEU A 123 4.27 -5.60 7.40
N ASP A 124 4.80 -6.44 6.51
CA ASP A 124 4.00 -7.39 5.74
C ASP A 124 3.25 -8.38 6.67
N GLU A 125 3.89 -8.85 7.74
CA GLU A 125 3.23 -9.70 8.76
C GLU A 125 2.16 -8.97 9.56
N LEU A 126 2.41 -7.73 9.99
CA LEU A 126 1.42 -6.92 10.70
C LEU A 126 0.22 -6.61 9.82
N ASN A 127 0.45 -6.23 8.56
CA ASN A 127 -0.60 -5.87 7.61
C ASN A 127 -1.41 -7.07 7.14
N LYS A 128 -0.83 -8.27 7.12
CA LYS A 128 -1.57 -9.53 6.92
C LYS A 128 -2.73 -9.65 7.91
N VAL A 129 -2.51 -9.25 9.17
CA VAL A 129 -3.54 -9.27 10.21
C VAL A 129 -4.40 -8.00 10.17
N LEU A 130 -3.80 -6.81 10.15
CA LEU A 130 -4.54 -5.55 10.30
C LEU A 130 -5.41 -5.22 9.09
N VAL A 131 -4.92 -5.45 7.87
CA VAL A 131 -5.56 -5.04 6.62
C VAL A 131 -6.19 -6.23 5.91
N PHE A 132 -5.41 -7.29 5.68
CA PHE A 132 -5.82 -8.42 4.82
C PHE A 132 -6.54 -9.57 5.53
N SER A 133 -7.00 -9.34 6.76
CA SER A 133 -7.83 -10.30 7.49
C SER A 133 -9.14 -9.67 7.95
N ARG A 134 -10.06 -10.50 8.45
CA ARG A 134 -11.33 -10.07 9.04
C ARG A 134 -11.20 -9.49 10.45
N THR A 135 -9.99 -9.43 11.02
CA THR A 135 -9.76 -8.86 12.35
C THR A 135 -10.16 -7.38 12.37
N PRO A 136 -10.86 -6.91 13.42
CA PRO A 136 -11.11 -5.48 13.61
C PRO A 136 -9.82 -4.67 13.58
N SER A 137 -9.85 -3.54 12.89
CA SER A 137 -8.72 -2.60 12.82
C SER A 137 -9.29 -1.18 12.86
N PRO A 138 -8.60 -0.21 13.49
CA PRO A 138 -9.02 1.20 13.48
C PRO A 138 -9.21 1.78 12.06
N ASP A 139 -8.46 1.26 11.08
CA ASP A 139 -8.55 1.61 9.66
C ASP A 139 -9.73 0.90 8.94
N ALA A 140 -10.66 0.28 9.67
CA ALA A 140 -11.78 -0.45 9.08
C ALA A 140 -13.07 -0.28 9.88
N VAL A 141 -14.20 -0.51 9.19
CA VAL A 141 -15.53 -0.55 9.77
C VAL A 141 -16.22 -1.87 9.40
N PHE A 142 -17.11 -2.35 10.25
CA PHE A 142 -17.98 -3.48 9.91
C PHE A 142 -19.30 -2.97 9.38
N TYR A 143 -19.56 -3.24 8.10
CA TYR A 143 -20.82 -2.93 7.45
C TYR A 143 -21.77 -4.13 7.55
N LYS A 144 -23.00 -3.88 8.01
CA LYS A 144 -24.08 -4.88 8.00
C LYS A 144 -24.88 -4.72 6.70
N VAL A 145 -24.87 -5.76 5.88
CA VAL A 145 -25.57 -5.79 4.58
C VAL A 145 -27.08 -5.59 4.77
N LYS A 146 -27.67 -4.70 3.97
CA LYS A 146 -29.10 -4.35 3.97
C LYS A 146 -29.80 -4.90 2.74
N ALA A 147 -31.13 -4.92 2.76
CA ALA A 147 -31.92 -5.29 1.58
C ALA A 147 -31.63 -4.34 0.40
N GLY A 148 -31.43 -4.90 -0.80
CA GLY A 148 -31.11 -4.15 -2.02
C GLY A 148 -29.63 -3.80 -2.21
N ASP A 149 -28.77 -4.14 -1.25
CA ASP A 149 -27.32 -4.00 -1.39
C ASP A 149 -26.77 -5.01 -2.41
N SER A 150 -25.78 -4.56 -3.17
CA SER A 150 -24.85 -5.44 -3.90
C SER A 150 -23.43 -5.09 -3.49
N LEU A 151 -22.50 -6.03 -3.67
CA LEU A 151 -21.11 -5.77 -3.28
C LEU A 151 -20.52 -4.57 -4.03
N VAL A 152 -20.90 -4.38 -5.30
CA VAL A 152 -20.51 -3.22 -6.12
C VAL A 152 -21.08 -1.91 -5.55
N LYS A 153 -22.37 -1.89 -5.15
CA LYS A 153 -22.97 -0.69 -4.53
C LYS A 153 -22.29 -0.32 -3.22
N ILE A 154 -22.01 -1.32 -2.38
CA ILE A 154 -21.27 -1.13 -1.12
C ILE A 154 -19.87 -0.59 -1.42
N ALA A 155 -19.15 -1.22 -2.36
CA ALA A 155 -17.81 -0.81 -2.76
C ALA A 155 -17.75 0.65 -3.24
N LYS A 156 -18.70 1.04 -4.11
CA LYS A 156 -18.84 2.42 -4.59
C LYS A 156 -19.11 3.41 -3.45
N LYS A 157 -20.00 3.05 -2.50
CA LYS A 157 -20.30 3.88 -1.33
C LYS A 157 -19.08 4.19 -0.47
N PHE A 158 -18.14 3.24 -0.38
CA PHE A 158 -16.92 3.38 0.42
C PHE A 158 -15.69 3.75 -0.41
N ASN A 159 -15.85 4.03 -1.71
CA ASN A 159 -14.76 4.32 -2.65
C ASN A 159 -13.62 3.27 -2.63
N ILE A 160 -14.00 1.98 -2.62
CA ILE A 160 -13.06 0.85 -2.66
C ILE A 160 -13.48 -0.15 -3.74
N ASN A 161 -12.60 -1.10 -4.11
CA ASN A 161 -12.96 -2.17 -5.04
C ASN A 161 -13.73 -3.28 -4.34
N TYR A 162 -14.80 -3.77 -4.97
CA TYR A 162 -15.56 -4.91 -4.48
C TYR A 162 -14.69 -6.16 -4.33
N ALA A 163 -13.71 -6.38 -5.23
CA ALA A 163 -12.78 -7.51 -5.18
C ALA A 163 -11.88 -7.43 -3.93
N PHE A 164 -11.50 -6.22 -3.51
CA PHE A 164 -10.76 -6.03 -2.27
C PHE A 164 -11.63 -6.38 -1.06
N ILE A 165 -12.91 -5.98 -1.04
CA ILE A 165 -13.87 -6.40 -0.01
C ILE A 165 -13.97 -7.92 0.05
N MET A 166 -14.10 -8.59 -1.11
CA MET A 166 -14.16 -10.06 -1.16
C MET A 166 -12.94 -10.68 -0.50
N ARG A 167 -11.75 -10.20 -0.88
CA ARG A 167 -10.48 -10.72 -0.40
C ARG A 167 -10.31 -10.59 1.10
N ILE A 168 -10.52 -9.41 1.68
CA ILE A 168 -10.37 -9.20 3.13
C ILE A 168 -11.45 -9.93 3.94
N ASN A 169 -12.59 -10.26 3.32
CA ASN A 169 -13.68 -11.02 3.96
C ASN A 169 -13.63 -12.53 3.64
N ASN A 170 -12.59 -13.02 2.97
CA ASN A 170 -12.45 -14.42 2.54
C ASN A 170 -13.67 -14.93 1.75
N LYS A 171 -14.26 -14.07 0.91
CA LYS A 171 -15.43 -14.43 0.10
C LYS A 171 -14.98 -14.96 -1.27
N PRO A 172 -15.36 -16.19 -1.65
CA PRO A 172 -15.02 -16.75 -2.95
C PRO A 172 -15.89 -16.21 -4.08
N ARG A 173 -17.05 -15.61 -3.76
CA ARG A 173 -18.05 -15.12 -4.72
C ARG A 173 -18.61 -13.77 -4.29
N THR A 174 -19.20 -13.04 -5.23
CA THR A 174 -19.79 -11.72 -5.03
C THR A 174 -21.12 -11.75 -4.26
N LEU A 175 -21.72 -12.92 -4.07
CA LEU A 175 -22.98 -13.08 -3.34
C LEU A 175 -22.84 -12.65 -1.87
N ILE A 176 -23.73 -11.76 -1.44
CA ILE A 176 -23.85 -11.28 -0.07
C ILE A 176 -25.25 -11.56 0.47
N LYS A 177 -25.35 -11.84 1.78
CA LYS A 177 -26.64 -12.09 2.45
C LYS A 177 -27.05 -10.89 3.29
N ILE A 178 -28.34 -10.61 3.36
CA ILE A 178 -28.87 -9.58 4.27
C ILE A 178 -28.45 -9.93 5.70
N GLY A 179 -27.97 -8.94 6.44
CA GLY A 179 -27.44 -9.10 7.80
C GLY A 179 -25.97 -9.57 7.88
N GLU A 180 -25.35 -9.96 6.76
CA GLU A 180 -23.93 -10.32 6.72
C GLU A 180 -23.05 -9.14 7.17
N ARG A 181 -22.03 -9.43 7.98
CA ARG A 181 -21.05 -8.43 8.45
C ARG A 181 -19.79 -8.49 7.60
N LEU A 182 -19.58 -7.44 6.81
CA LEU A 182 -18.41 -7.25 5.97
C LEU A 182 -17.46 -6.25 6.61
N LYS A 183 -16.20 -6.62 6.76
CA LYS A 183 -15.12 -5.67 7.05
C LYS A 183 -14.92 -4.82 5.80
N ILE A 184 -14.88 -3.51 5.99
CA ILE A 184 -14.65 -2.52 4.94
C ILE A 184 -13.50 -1.64 5.42
N VAL A 185 -12.40 -1.62 4.66
CA VAL A 185 -11.29 -0.70 4.96
C VAL A 185 -11.72 0.72 4.62
N LYS A 186 -11.41 1.67 5.49
CA LYS A 186 -11.66 3.10 5.33
C LYS A 186 -10.35 3.86 5.38
N GLY A 187 -10.35 5.04 4.78
CA GLY A 187 -9.20 5.93 4.77
C GLY A 187 -8.72 6.24 3.37
N GLU A 188 -7.66 7.02 3.32
CA GLU A 188 -7.04 7.46 2.09
C GLU A 188 -6.00 6.42 1.66
N LEU A 189 -6.24 5.71 0.57
CA LEU A 189 -5.19 4.86 0.03
C LEU A 189 -4.15 5.75 -0.68
N SER A 190 -2.88 5.33 -0.71
CA SER A 190 -1.78 6.02 -1.39
C SER A 190 -0.87 5.06 -2.17
N LEU A 191 -0.44 5.37 -3.40
CA LEU A 191 0.65 4.65 -4.09
C LEU A 191 1.99 5.31 -3.71
N LEU A 192 3.12 4.75 -4.06
CA LEU A 192 4.41 5.46 -4.11
C LEU A 192 5.23 4.67 -5.09
N VAL A 193 5.48 5.26 -6.26
CA VAL A 193 6.23 4.60 -7.34
C VAL A 193 7.65 5.12 -7.28
N ASP A 194 8.56 4.21 -6.98
CA ASP A 194 9.99 4.44 -7.00
C ASP A 194 10.55 3.86 -8.31
N LYS A 195 10.91 4.75 -9.24
CA LYS A 195 11.46 4.37 -10.55
C LYS A 195 12.89 3.83 -10.45
N SER A 196 13.66 4.25 -9.45
CA SER A 196 15.02 3.73 -9.22
C SER A 196 14.98 2.29 -8.71
N ASP A 197 14.05 1.99 -7.81
CA ASP A 197 13.93 0.69 -7.18
C ASP A 197 12.93 -0.23 -7.91
N TYR A 198 12.27 0.25 -8.97
CA TYR A 198 11.22 -0.47 -9.71
C TYR A 198 10.12 -0.98 -8.78
N THR A 199 9.73 -0.16 -7.80
CA THR A 199 8.73 -0.54 -6.80
C THR A 199 7.52 0.38 -6.81
N LEU A 200 6.38 -0.23 -6.49
CA LEU A 200 5.12 0.42 -6.24
C LEU A 200 4.70 0.04 -4.83
N THR A 201 4.71 1.03 -3.94
CA THR A 201 4.35 0.87 -2.53
C THR A 201 2.93 1.38 -2.34
N ILE A 202 2.14 0.69 -1.54
CA ILE A 202 0.77 1.01 -1.24
C ILE A 202 0.69 1.41 0.22
N LEU A 203 0.10 2.56 0.49
CA LEU A 203 -0.05 3.19 1.79
C LEU A 203 -1.53 3.34 2.11
N LEU A 204 -1.89 3.30 3.39
CA LEU A 204 -3.22 3.67 3.88
C LEU A 204 -3.04 4.68 4.98
N ASN A 205 -3.69 5.83 4.84
CA ASN A 205 -3.53 6.98 5.71
C ASN A 205 -2.04 7.37 5.85
N GLY A 206 -1.27 7.25 4.75
CA GLY A 206 0.17 7.53 4.71
C GLY A 206 1.08 6.42 5.26
N HIS A 207 0.57 5.32 5.79
CA HIS A 207 1.37 4.22 6.31
C HIS A 207 1.46 3.03 5.35
N TYR A 208 2.64 2.41 5.24
CA TYR A 208 2.91 1.25 4.41
C TYR A 208 1.93 0.10 4.68
N ILE A 209 1.34 -0.43 3.60
CA ILE A 209 0.56 -1.66 3.57
C ILE A 209 1.33 -2.78 2.89
N LYS A 210 1.73 -2.54 1.63
CA LYS A 210 2.31 -3.57 0.76
C LYS A 210 3.11 -2.93 -0.35
N GLN A 211 4.14 -3.62 -0.84
CA GLN A 211 4.95 -3.18 -1.96
C GLN A 211 5.07 -4.28 -3.01
N TYR A 212 5.15 -3.84 -4.26
CA TYR A 212 5.15 -4.68 -5.44
C TYR A 212 6.23 -4.23 -6.43
N PRO A 213 6.90 -5.17 -7.12
CA PRO A 213 7.76 -4.82 -8.24
C PRO A 213 6.90 -4.32 -9.41
N VAL A 214 7.42 -3.36 -10.16
CA VAL A 214 6.76 -2.80 -11.34
C VAL A 214 7.76 -2.59 -12.47
N GLY A 215 7.30 -2.76 -13.71
CA GLY A 215 8.04 -2.31 -14.88
C GLY A 215 7.86 -0.80 -15.10
N ILE A 216 8.87 -0.15 -15.64
CA ILE A 216 8.79 1.24 -16.11
C ILE A 216 8.89 1.28 -17.63
N GLY A 217 8.37 2.35 -18.24
CA GLY A 217 8.45 2.55 -19.67
C GLY A 217 9.90 2.59 -20.15
N LYS A 218 10.18 1.92 -21.27
CA LYS A 218 11.51 1.94 -21.90
C LYS A 218 11.98 3.38 -22.11
N SER A 219 13.27 3.64 -21.86
CA SER A 219 13.87 4.97 -21.97
C SER A 219 13.22 6.00 -21.03
N ASP A 220 12.87 5.56 -19.81
CA ASP A 220 12.34 6.41 -18.74
C ASP A 220 11.01 7.13 -19.06
N LYS A 221 10.24 6.59 -20.02
CA LYS A 221 8.99 7.21 -20.50
C LYS A 221 7.86 7.28 -19.49
N THR A 222 7.97 6.59 -18.35
CA THR A 222 6.99 6.75 -17.27
C THR A 222 7.15 8.15 -16.66
N PRO A 223 6.14 9.03 -16.78
CA PRO A 223 6.24 10.40 -16.30
C PRO A 223 6.35 10.46 -14.78
N VAL A 224 7.01 11.49 -14.29
CA VAL A 224 7.16 11.79 -12.86
C VAL A 224 6.14 12.86 -12.48
N GLY A 225 5.48 12.71 -11.35
CA GLY A 225 4.49 13.67 -10.86
C GLY A 225 3.48 13.05 -9.92
N VAL A 226 2.50 13.86 -9.52
CA VAL A 226 1.31 13.42 -8.79
C VAL A 226 0.22 13.09 -9.79
N PHE A 227 -0.36 11.90 -9.68
CA PHE A 227 -1.41 11.42 -10.56
C PHE A 227 -2.61 10.97 -9.73
N THR A 228 -3.80 11.12 -10.31
CA THR A 228 -5.05 10.55 -9.79
C THR A 228 -5.39 9.28 -10.58
N VAL A 229 -5.96 8.30 -9.89
CA VAL A 229 -6.49 7.09 -10.52
C VAL A 229 -7.99 7.25 -10.66
N ASP A 230 -8.48 7.39 -11.89
CA ASP A 230 -9.91 7.41 -12.17
C ASP A 230 -10.47 5.97 -12.16
N ASN A 231 -11.63 5.77 -11.51
CA ASN A 231 -12.30 4.48 -11.30
C ASN A 231 -13.54 4.34 -12.19
#